data_AF-A0A259KWH9-F1
#
_entry.id   AF-A0A259KWH9-F1
#
_cell.length_a   1.000
_cell.length_b   1.000
_cell.length_c   1.000
_cell.angle_alpha   90.00
_cell.angle_beta   90.00
_cell.angle_gamma   90.00
#
_symmetry.space_group_name_H-M   'P 1'
#
loop_
_entity.id
_entity.type
_entity.pdbx_description
1 polymer ?
#
loop_
_entity_poly.entity_id
_entity_poly.type
_entity_poly.pdbx_seq_one_letter_code
_entity_poly.pdbx_strand_id
1 'polypeptide(L)'
;MTDGPSTEQPLGNGSPATPAVVPSPALPAHLERLTERARDYVDAASSANTRRAYGSDWKHFSAWCRRQGLEVSPPSPQVVGLYITACASGAVIPGGKPNAVSTIERRLSAIGWHYTQRGTPLDRSDRHIATVLAGIRNTHASPPRQKEAVLPDDVIAMLETLDRGTLRGLRDRAMLLIGFAGGLRRSEIVALDIGRDQTEDGHGWVEILDKGMLVSLRGKNGWREVEIGRGSSDSTCPVVALQTWLKLAKIGHGPLFRRVTGKGKDVGPDRLTDRQVARLVKRAALEAGVRGDLNEAEREEKFAGHSLRAGLASSAEVDERFVQKQLGHASAEMTRRYQRRRDRFRVNLTKAAGL
;
A
#
# COMPACT_ATOMS: atom_id res chain seq x y z
N MET A 1 52.32 -19.02 63.22
CA MET A 1 52.40 -17.79 62.41
C MET A 1 52.38 -18.24 60.96
N THR A 2 51.33 -18.08 60.16
CA THR A 2 50.13 -17.23 60.23
C THR A 2 49.05 -17.89 59.37
N ASP A 3 47.87 -18.10 59.95
CA ASP A 3 46.62 -18.31 59.22
C ASP A 3 46.29 -17.05 58.40
N GLY A 4 46.02 -17.21 57.11
CA GLY A 4 45.52 -16.16 56.22
C GLY A 4 44.10 -16.52 55.77
N PRO A 5 43.13 -15.60 55.84
CA PRO A 5 41.73 -15.92 55.58
C PRO A 5 41.43 -15.96 54.08
N SER A 6 40.61 -16.94 53.72
CA SER A 6 39.90 -17.04 52.44
C SER A 6 38.93 -15.87 52.26
N THR A 7 39.05 -15.15 51.15
CA THR A 7 38.04 -14.16 50.73
C THR A 7 37.51 -14.58 49.36
N GLU A 8 36.28 -15.11 49.35
CA GLU A 8 35.44 -15.26 48.16
C GLU A 8 35.24 -13.90 47.47
N GLN A 9 35.49 -13.83 46.17
CA GLN A 9 35.02 -12.74 45.31
C GLN A 9 33.82 -13.22 44.49
N PRO A 10 32.66 -12.54 44.54
CA PRO A 10 31.51 -12.91 43.73
C PRO A 10 31.63 -12.36 42.30
N LEU A 11 31.19 -13.20 41.36
CA LEU A 11 31.04 -12.94 39.94
C LEU A 11 30.19 -11.68 39.68
N GLY A 12 30.83 -10.61 39.24
CA GLY A 12 30.16 -9.40 38.78
C GLY A 12 29.57 -9.57 37.38
N ASN A 13 28.23 -9.53 37.30
CA ASN A 13 27.45 -9.42 36.06
C ASN A 13 27.92 -8.22 35.20
N GLY A 14 28.68 -8.49 34.14
CA GLY A 14 28.98 -7.52 33.10
C GLY A 14 27.78 -7.35 32.16
N SER A 15 26.87 -6.43 32.49
CA SER A 15 25.93 -5.90 31.50
C SER A 15 26.70 -5.28 30.34
N PRO A 16 26.44 -5.63 29.06
CA PRO A 16 27.09 -4.94 27.95
C PRO A 16 26.60 -3.50 27.91
N ALA A 17 27.55 -2.58 28.05
CA ALA A 17 27.35 -1.14 28.01
C ALA A 17 26.59 -0.74 26.74
N THR A 18 25.57 0.08 26.93
CA THR A 18 24.85 0.77 25.86
C THR A 18 25.87 1.60 25.06
N PRO A 19 25.92 1.52 23.72
CA PRO A 19 26.84 2.35 22.95
C PRO A 19 26.50 3.82 23.18
N ALA A 20 27.50 4.59 23.59
CA ALA A 20 27.39 6.02 23.82
C ALA A 20 26.85 6.71 22.57
N VAL A 21 25.67 7.33 22.70
CA VAL A 21 25.17 8.32 21.76
C VAL A 21 26.18 9.45 21.78
N VAL A 22 26.95 9.62 20.71
CA VAL A 22 27.81 10.79 20.53
C VAL A 22 26.89 12.02 20.63
N PRO A 23 27.06 12.91 21.61
CA PRO A 23 26.19 14.07 21.74
C PRO A 23 26.41 14.95 20.50
N SER A 24 25.37 15.09 19.67
CA SER A 24 25.35 16.16 18.69
C SER A 24 25.55 17.49 19.43
N PRO A 25 26.33 18.44 18.89
CA PRO A 25 26.50 19.75 19.52
C PRO A 25 25.12 20.33 19.82
N ALA A 26 24.89 20.72 21.07
CA ALA A 26 23.62 21.30 21.50
C ALA A 26 23.34 22.53 20.62
N LEU A 27 22.34 22.41 19.75
CA LEU A 27 21.92 23.50 18.89
C LEU A 27 21.41 24.65 19.78
N PRO A 28 21.62 25.91 19.40
CA PRO A 28 21.08 27.05 20.13
C PRO A 28 19.55 26.91 20.37
N ALA A 29 19.09 27.24 21.58
CA ALA A 29 17.68 27.10 21.98
C ALA A 29 16.67 27.78 21.03
N HIS A 30 17.08 28.86 20.35
CA HIS A 30 16.23 29.54 19.38
C HIS A 30 15.92 28.70 18.12
N LEU A 31 16.67 27.63 17.87
CA LEU A 31 16.48 26.69 16.75
C LEU A 31 15.70 25.43 17.15
N GLU A 32 15.27 25.27 18.41
CA GLU A 32 14.50 24.10 18.85
C GLU A 32 13.19 23.96 18.06
N ARG A 33 12.47 25.08 17.84
CA ARG A 33 11.26 25.12 17.00
C ARG A 33 11.51 24.74 15.53
N LEU A 34 12.71 25.02 15.01
CA LEU A 34 13.10 24.58 13.66
C LEU A 34 13.48 23.10 13.66
N THR A 35 14.04 22.59 14.75
CA THR A 35 14.37 21.17 14.91
C THR A 35 13.09 20.31 14.96
N GLU A 36 12.08 20.76 15.69
CA GLU A 36 10.75 20.12 15.72
C GLU A 36 10.11 20.09 14.34
N ARG A 37 10.05 21.25 13.65
CA ARG A 37 9.56 21.32 12.27
C ARG A 37 10.36 20.46 11.29
N ALA A 38 11.68 20.39 11.44
CA ALA A 38 12.52 19.52 10.62
C ALA A 38 12.18 18.04 10.84
N ARG A 39 11.89 17.61 12.08
CA ARG A 39 11.40 16.26 12.38
C ARG A 39 10.05 16.00 11.71
N ASP A 40 9.13 16.96 11.76
CA ASP A 40 7.83 16.83 11.08
C ASP A 40 7.99 16.64 9.57
N TYR A 41 8.92 17.38 8.94
CA TYR A 41 9.22 17.21 7.51
C TYR A 41 9.88 15.85 7.20
N VAL A 42 10.76 15.37 8.07
CA VAL A 42 11.37 14.02 7.93
C VAL A 42 10.29 12.94 8.05
N ASP A 43 9.35 13.09 8.99
CA ASP A 43 8.22 12.17 9.15
C ASP A 43 7.25 12.24 7.96
N ALA A 44 7.04 13.41 7.38
CA ALA A 44 6.22 13.62 6.19
C ALA A 44 6.87 13.10 4.89
N ALA A 45 8.20 12.94 4.85
CA ALA A 45 8.92 12.50 3.65
C ALA A 45 8.61 11.06 3.22
N SER A 46 8.07 10.23 4.12
CA SER A 46 7.67 8.85 3.83
C SER A 46 6.25 8.58 4.29
N SER A 47 5.43 7.88 3.50
CA SER A 47 4.06 7.56 3.90
C SER A 47 4.03 6.68 5.16
N ALA A 48 2.99 6.79 6.00
CA ALA A 48 2.83 5.94 7.18
C ALA A 48 2.83 4.43 6.84
N ASN A 49 2.34 4.06 5.66
CA ASN A 49 2.42 2.70 5.14
C ASN A 49 3.87 2.28 4.85
N THR A 50 4.66 3.15 4.22
CA THR A 50 6.10 2.92 3.96
C THR A 50 6.85 2.75 5.28
N ARG A 51 6.62 3.61 6.27
CA ARG A 51 7.25 3.52 7.59
C ARG A 51 6.93 2.20 8.29
N ARG A 52 5.65 1.80 8.31
CA ARG A 52 5.23 0.51 8.88
C ARG A 52 5.88 -0.68 8.16
N ALA A 53 5.90 -0.65 6.83
CA ALA A 53 6.50 -1.71 6.02
C ALA A 53 8.01 -1.81 6.26
N TYR A 54 8.74 -0.69 6.23
CA TYR A 54 10.18 -0.65 6.45
C TYR A 54 10.55 -1.01 7.88
N GLY A 55 9.76 -0.60 8.88
CA GLY A 55 9.93 -1.02 10.26
C GLY A 55 9.76 -2.54 10.43
N SER A 56 8.75 -3.14 9.78
CA SER A 56 8.56 -4.60 9.79
C SER A 56 9.70 -5.33 9.08
N ASP A 57 10.17 -4.82 7.95
CA ASP A 57 11.27 -5.43 7.19
C ASP A 57 12.59 -5.37 7.97
N TRP A 58 12.85 -4.26 8.65
CA TRP A 58 14.01 -4.11 9.52
C TRP A 58 13.99 -5.09 10.68
N LYS A 59 12.85 -5.18 11.41
CA LYS A 59 12.68 -6.17 12.49
C LYS A 59 12.94 -7.58 12.00
N HIS A 60 12.48 -7.92 10.79
CA HIS A 60 12.69 -9.22 10.19
C HIS A 60 14.18 -9.51 9.89
N PHE A 61 14.90 -8.55 9.31
CA PHE A 61 16.34 -8.65 9.08
C PHE A 61 17.11 -8.79 10.41
N SER A 62 16.87 -7.89 11.37
CA SER A 62 17.55 -7.91 12.66
C SER A 62 17.24 -9.18 13.47
N ALA A 63 16.04 -9.75 13.33
CA ALA A 63 15.71 -11.03 13.95
C ALA A 63 16.44 -12.20 13.30
N TRP A 64 16.62 -12.18 11.97
CA TRP A 64 17.41 -13.18 11.27
C TRP A 64 18.88 -13.11 11.67
N CYS A 65 19.50 -11.92 11.67
CA CYS A 65 20.89 -11.73 12.11
C CYS A 65 21.11 -12.30 13.53
N ARG A 66 20.23 -11.95 14.47
CA ARG A 66 20.29 -12.46 15.85
C ARG A 66 20.23 -13.99 15.92
N ARG A 67 19.38 -14.64 15.11
CA ARG A 67 19.33 -16.11 15.05
C ARG A 67 20.60 -16.75 14.48
N GLN A 68 21.32 -16.02 13.61
CA GLN A 68 22.58 -16.49 13.03
C GLN A 68 23.81 -16.10 13.87
N GLY A 69 23.62 -15.45 15.02
CA GLY A 69 24.74 -14.92 15.81
C GLY A 69 25.50 -13.77 15.13
N LEU A 70 24.86 -13.09 14.16
CA LEU A 70 25.47 -11.99 13.41
C LEU A 70 25.08 -10.64 14.00
N GLU A 71 26.05 -9.73 14.04
CA GLU A 71 25.79 -8.34 14.41
C GLU A 71 25.03 -7.60 13.30
N VAL A 72 24.12 -6.71 13.72
CA VAL A 72 23.27 -5.91 12.82
C VAL A 72 23.96 -4.59 12.46
N SER A 73 25.00 -4.21 13.18
CA SER A 73 25.74 -2.97 12.97
C SER A 73 27.23 -3.25 13.27
N PRO A 74 28.17 -2.75 12.45
CA PRO A 74 28.00 -1.90 11.26
C PRO A 74 27.37 -2.62 10.05
N PRO A 75 26.92 -1.90 9.00
CA PRO A 75 26.42 -2.52 7.78
C PRO A 75 27.50 -3.40 7.11
N SER A 76 27.20 -4.68 6.93
CA SER A 76 28.03 -5.59 6.12
C SER A 76 27.29 -6.01 4.85
N PRO A 77 27.80 -5.66 3.64
CA PRO A 77 27.24 -6.16 2.39
C PRO A 77 27.19 -7.68 2.30
N GLN A 78 28.15 -8.40 2.90
CA GLN A 78 28.15 -9.86 2.94
C GLN A 78 26.98 -10.41 3.74
N VAL A 79 26.72 -9.86 4.93
CA VAL A 79 25.58 -10.26 5.78
C VAL A 79 24.26 -9.99 5.06
N VAL A 80 24.13 -8.85 4.38
CA VAL A 80 22.92 -8.53 3.61
C VAL A 80 22.77 -9.46 2.39
N GLY A 81 23.87 -9.80 1.71
CA GLY A 81 23.91 -10.80 0.65
C GLY A 81 23.40 -12.17 1.10
N LEU A 82 23.90 -12.66 2.23
CA LEU A 82 23.43 -13.92 2.84
C LEU A 82 21.95 -13.85 3.21
N TYR A 83 21.49 -12.72 3.77
CA TYR A 83 20.09 -12.52 4.10
C TYR A 83 19.15 -12.59 2.89
N ILE A 84 19.50 -11.94 1.77
CA ILE A 84 18.66 -11.97 0.56
C ILE A 84 18.67 -13.36 -0.09
N THR A 85 19.78 -14.10 0.00
CA THR A 85 19.86 -15.52 -0.39
C THR A 85 18.99 -16.40 0.49
N ALA A 86 19.02 -16.20 1.81
CA ALA A 86 18.12 -16.89 2.74
C ALA A 86 16.65 -16.56 2.42
N CYS A 87 16.34 -15.31 2.06
CA CYS A 87 14.99 -14.93 1.62
C CYS A 87 14.57 -15.67 0.35
N ALA A 88 15.45 -15.78 -0.64
CA ALA A 88 15.16 -16.45 -1.90
C ALA A 88 15.00 -17.97 -1.75
N SER A 89 15.75 -18.59 -0.85
CA SER A 89 15.69 -20.04 -0.58
C SER A 89 14.58 -20.44 0.40
N GLY A 90 14.01 -19.48 1.15
CA GLY A 90 13.05 -19.75 2.23
C GLY A 90 13.71 -20.07 3.58
N ALA A 91 15.05 -20.09 3.64
CA ALA A 91 15.81 -20.44 4.84
C ALA A 91 15.83 -19.35 5.94
N VAL A 92 15.16 -18.20 5.75
CA VAL A 92 15.13 -17.13 6.77
C VAL A 92 14.44 -17.58 8.06
N ILE A 93 13.41 -18.42 7.93
CA ILE A 93 12.62 -18.97 9.03
C ILE A 93 12.60 -20.48 8.84
N PRO A 94 12.83 -21.30 9.87
CA PRO A 94 12.68 -22.75 9.77
C PRO A 94 11.30 -23.13 9.21
N GLY A 95 11.27 -23.96 8.17
CA GLY A 95 10.03 -24.31 7.45
C GLY A 95 9.40 -23.18 6.63
N GLY A 96 10.12 -22.08 6.43
CA GLY A 96 9.67 -20.93 5.66
C GLY A 96 9.60 -21.21 4.16
N LYS A 97 8.76 -20.44 3.46
CA LYS A 97 8.67 -20.47 2.00
C LYS A 97 9.59 -19.41 1.37
N PRO A 98 10.12 -19.65 0.15
CA PRO A 98 10.79 -18.64 -0.65
C PRO A 98 10.01 -17.32 -0.77
N ASN A 99 10.70 -16.20 -0.57
CA ASN A 99 10.12 -14.88 -0.79
C ASN A 99 10.15 -14.53 -2.28
N ALA A 100 9.09 -13.88 -2.77
CA ALA A 100 9.09 -13.30 -4.11
C ALA A 100 10.19 -12.23 -4.27
N VAL A 101 10.77 -12.12 -5.47
CA VAL A 101 11.83 -11.15 -5.79
C VAL A 101 11.46 -9.71 -5.39
N SER A 102 10.23 -9.29 -5.67
CA SER A 102 9.73 -7.96 -5.29
C SER A 102 9.71 -7.71 -3.77
N THR A 103 9.50 -8.76 -2.98
CA THR A 103 9.58 -8.69 -1.51
C THR A 103 11.02 -8.54 -1.06
N ILE A 104 11.96 -9.25 -1.68
CA ILE A 104 13.38 -9.17 -1.38
C ILE A 104 13.91 -7.76 -1.69
N GLU A 105 13.59 -7.20 -2.85
CA GLU A 105 13.99 -5.84 -3.24
C GLU A 105 13.42 -4.76 -2.31
N ARG A 106 12.15 -4.91 -1.89
CA ARG A 106 11.53 -4.02 -0.90
C ARG A 106 12.26 -4.09 0.44
N ARG A 107 12.57 -5.30 0.93
CA ARG A 107 13.33 -5.51 2.18
C ARG A 107 14.73 -4.90 2.08
N LEU A 108 15.42 -5.08 0.96
CA LEU A 108 16.73 -4.48 0.73
C LEU A 108 16.65 -2.94 0.76
N SER A 109 15.59 -2.37 0.18
CA SER A 109 15.30 -0.92 0.23
C SER A 109 15.05 -0.42 1.65
N ALA A 110 14.28 -1.16 2.44
CA ALA A 110 14.10 -0.86 3.85
C ALA A 110 15.42 -0.92 4.64
N ILE A 111 16.23 -1.95 4.42
CA ILE A 111 17.53 -2.12 5.07
C ILE A 111 18.47 -0.94 4.75
N GLY A 112 18.62 -0.61 3.46
CA GLY A 112 19.42 0.53 3.04
C GLY A 112 18.95 1.84 3.66
N TRP A 113 17.63 2.09 3.66
CA TRP A 113 17.04 3.26 4.31
C TRP A 113 17.37 3.31 5.81
N HIS A 114 17.19 2.22 6.54
CA HIS A 114 17.50 2.16 7.98
C HIS A 114 18.97 2.42 8.29
N TYR A 115 19.89 1.92 7.47
CA TYR A 115 21.32 2.19 7.61
C TYR A 115 21.67 3.65 7.32
N THR A 116 21.09 4.25 6.27
CA THR A 116 21.22 5.69 5.99
C THR A 116 20.71 6.54 7.14
N GLN A 117 19.55 6.22 7.72
CA GLN A 117 19.01 6.95 8.88
C GLN A 117 19.90 6.86 10.14
N ARG A 118 20.78 5.87 10.23
CA ARG A 118 21.75 5.72 11.33
C ARG A 118 23.12 6.34 11.04
N GLY A 119 23.29 6.99 9.89
CA GLY A 119 24.55 7.63 9.50
C GLY A 119 25.62 6.68 8.95
N THR A 120 25.31 5.38 8.82
CA THR A 120 26.23 4.37 8.26
C THR A 120 25.58 3.74 7.03
N PRO A 121 25.61 4.40 5.85
CA PRO A 121 24.91 3.90 4.66
C PRO A 121 25.46 2.56 4.19
N LEU A 122 24.57 1.69 3.71
CA LEU A 122 24.93 0.42 3.08
C LEU A 122 25.18 0.63 1.59
N ASP A 123 26.36 0.28 1.11
CA ASP A 123 26.62 0.21 -0.33
C ASP A 123 25.87 -0.98 -0.94
N ARG A 124 24.87 -0.68 -1.77
CA ARG A 124 24.04 -1.68 -2.46
C ARG A 124 24.65 -2.15 -3.78
N SER A 125 25.64 -1.43 -4.28
CA SER A 125 26.37 -1.77 -5.51
C SER A 125 27.47 -2.78 -5.24
N ASP A 126 27.83 -3.00 -3.98
CA ASP A 126 28.75 -4.06 -3.57
C ASP A 126 28.32 -5.42 -4.16
N ARG A 127 29.31 -6.16 -4.68
CA ARG A 127 29.11 -7.45 -5.35
C ARG A 127 28.32 -8.47 -4.53
N HIS A 128 28.46 -8.47 -3.21
CA HIS A 128 27.77 -9.43 -2.33
C HIS A 128 26.25 -9.16 -2.28
N ILE A 129 25.81 -7.97 -2.68
CA ILE A 129 24.40 -7.62 -2.84
C ILE A 129 24.00 -7.63 -4.31
N ALA A 130 24.71 -6.89 -5.16
CA ALA A 130 24.34 -6.67 -6.54
C ALA A 130 24.34 -7.97 -7.37
N THR A 131 25.42 -8.76 -7.27
CA THR A 131 25.56 -10.01 -8.01
C THR A 131 24.57 -11.07 -7.51
N VAL A 132 24.39 -11.17 -6.19
CA VAL A 132 23.42 -12.09 -5.58
C VAL A 132 22.00 -11.73 -6.00
N LEU A 133 21.64 -10.44 -5.95
CA LEU A 133 20.32 -10.00 -6.38
C LEU A 133 20.09 -10.24 -7.88
N ALA A 134 21.12 -10.06 -8.72
CA ALA A 134 21.05 -10.40 -10.14
C ALA A 134 20.80 -11.90 -10.35
N GLY A 135 21.51 -12.76 -9.60
CA GLY A 135 21.27 -14.21 -9.61
C GLY A 135 19.84 -14.56 -9.19
N ILE A 136 19.35 -14.01 -8.08
CA ILE A 136 17.97 -14.19 -7.60
C ILE A 136 16.95 -13.78 -8.66
N ARG A 137 17.17 -12.65 -9.35
CA ARG A 137 16.31 -12.21 -10.45
C ARG A 137 16.33 -13.21 -11.60
N ASN A 138 17.51 -13.64 -12.05
CA ASN A 138 17.63 -14.55 -13.19
C ASN A 138 17.01 -15.93 -12.91
N THR A 139 17.09 -16.41 -11.67
CA THR A 139 16.58 -17.74 -11.29
C THR A 139 15.10 -17.73 -10.90
N HIS A 140 14.64 -16.68 -10.22
CA HIS A 140 13.33 -16.68 -9.55
C HIS A 140 12.39 -15.55 -10.00
N ALA A 141 12.84 -14.62 -10.85
CA ALA A 141 11.91 -13.60 -11.37
C ALA A 141 10.86 -14.28 -12.22
N SER A 142 9.62 -14.18 -11.77
CA SER A 142 8.43 -14.53 -12.53
C SER A 142 7.69 -13.25 -12.91
N PRO A 143 6.98 -13.22 -14.05
CA PRO A 143 6.08 -12.12 -14.36
C PRO A 143 5.15 -11.82 -13.17
N PRO A 144 4.97 -10.56 -12.76
CA PRO A 144 4.16 -10.24 -11.60
C PRO A 144 2.73 -10.76 -11.80
N ARG A 145 2.25 -11.58 -10.84
CA ARG A 145 0.85 -12.03 -10.80
C ARG A 145 -0.05 -10.82 -10.58
N GLN A 146 -0.65 -10.34 -11.66
CA GLN A 146 -1.63 -9.25 -11.60
C GLN A 146 -2.97 -9.81 -11.16
N LYS A 147 -3.59 -9.15 -10.17
CA LYS A 147 -4.98 -9.43 -9.77
C LYS A 147 -5.89 -9.21 -10.97
N GLU A 148 -6.97 -9.97 -11.04
CA GLU A 148 -7.92 -9.78 -12.12
C GLU A 148 -8.64 -8.43 -11.98
N ALA A 149 -8.83 -7.78 -13.12
CA ALA A 149 -9.56 -6.54 -13.22
C ALA A 149 -11.05 -6.84 -13.02
N VAL A 150 -11.70 -6.07 -12.15
CA VAL A 150 -13.16 -6.08 -12.04
C VAL A 150 -13.68 -5.25 -13.20
N LEU A 151 -14.46 -5.83 -14.10
CA LEU A 151 -15.03 -5.13 -15.27
C LEU A 151 -16.31 -4.36 -14.86
N PRO A 152 -16.82 -3.46 -15.72
CA PRO A 152 -18.05 -2.72 -15.42
C PRO A 152 -19.23 -3.64 -15.04
N ASP A 153 -19.44 -4.74 -15.76
CA ASP A 153 -20.51 -5.70 -15.46
C ASP A 153 -20.31 -6.39 -14.11
N ASP A 154 -19.06 -6.69 -13.75
CA ASP A 154 -18.72 -7.22 -12.43
C ASP A 154 -19.07 -6.21 -11.33
N VAL A 155 -18.82 -4.92 -11.53
CA VAL A 155 -19.21 -3.88 -10.57
C VAL A 155 -20.72 -3.83 -10.41
N ILE A 156 -21.47 -3.91 -11.51
CA ILE A 156 -22.94 -3.92 -11.46
C ILE A 156 -23.43 -5.13 -10.66
N ALA A 157 -22.93 -6.33 -10.93
CA ALA A 157 -23.27 -7.53 -10.18
C ALA A 157 -22.90 -7.39 -8.69
N MET A 158 -21.71 -6.86 -8.38
CA MET A 158 -21.27 -6.57 -7.01
C MET A 158 -22.19 -5.57 -6.31
N LEU A 159 -22.70 -4.55 -7.00
CA LEU A 159 -23.62 -3.58 -6.40
C LEU A 159 -24.94 -4.23 -5.98
N GLU A 160 -25.44 -5.21 -6.74
CA GLU A 160 -26.69 -5.91 -6.41
C GLU A 160 -26.59 -6.80 -5.16
N THR A 161 -25.38 -7.14 -4.73
CA THR A 161 -25.15 -7.83 -3.43
C THR A 161 -25.29 -6.90 -2.22
N LEU A 162 -25.27 -5.58 -2.43
CA LEU A 162 -25.23 -4.59 -1.36
C LEU A 162 -26.63 -4.06 -1.03
N ASP A 163 -27.07 -4.31 0.19
CA ASP A 163 -28.39 -3.91 0.70
C ASP A 163 -28.60 -2.39 0.75
N ARG A 164 -29.52 -1.89 -0.09
CA ARG A 164 -29.87 -0.47 -0.18
C ARG A 164 -30.67 0.05 1.01
N GLY A 165 -31.22 -0.84 1.84
CA GLY A 165 -31.98 -0.51 3.05
C GLY A 165 -31.12 -0.16 4.27
N THR A 166 -29.80 -0.34 4.20
CA THR A 166 -28.89 -0.04 5.32
C THR A 166 -27.88 1.05 4.98
N LEU A 167 -27.49 1.84 5.99
CA LEU A 167 -26.42 2.84 5.84
C LEU A 167 -25.10 2.17 5.43
N ARG A 168 -24.87 0.93 5.89
CA ARG A 168 -23.69 0.16 5.48
C ARG A 168 -23.69 -0.13 3.98
N GLY A 169 -24.79 -0.62 3.42
CA GLY A 169 -24.85 -0.92 2.00
C GLY A 169 -24.76 0.34 1.15
N LEU A 170 -25.42 1.43 1.54
CA LEU A 170 -25.30 2.73 0.86
C LEU A 170 -23.85 3.25 0.82
N ARG A 171 -23.15 3.18 1.96
CA ARG A 171 -21.73 3.53 2.05
C ARG A 171 -20.89 2.65 1.13
N ASP A 172 -21.06 1.33 1.23
CA ASP A 172 -20.27 0.36 0.49
C ASP A 172 -20.49 0.51 -1.03
N ARG A 173 -21.71 0.84 -1.48
CA ARG A 173 -22.03 1.16 -2.88
C ARG A 173 -21.29 2.42 -3.35
N ALA A 174 -21.35 3.51 -2.58
CA ALA A 174 -20.64 4.74 -2.90
C ALA A 174 -19.12 4.51 -2.96
N MET A 175 -18.55 3.72 -2.04
CA MET A 175 -17.13 3.34 -2.04
C MET A 175 -16.73 2.56 -3.30
N LEU A 176 -17.53 1.56 -3.71
CA LEU A 176 -17.24 0.77 -4.91
C LEU A 176 -17.31 1.63 -6.16
N LEU A 177 -18.36 2.44 -6.32
CA LEU A 177 -18.57 3.28 -7.50
C LEU A 177 -17.50 4.36 -7.63
N ILE A 178 -17.19 5.09 -6.56
CA ILE A 178 -16.13 6.11 -6.59
C ILE A 178 -14.76 5.45 -6.79
N GLY A 179 -14.51 4.33 -6.11
CA GLY A 179 -13.26 3.59 -6.25
C GLY A 179 -13.03 3.10 -7.68
N PHE A 180 -14.08 2.62 -8.34
CA PHE A 180 -14.04 2.18 -9.73
C PHE A 180 -13.93 3.36 -10.69
N ALA A 181 -14.88 4.30 -10.67
CA ALA A 181 -14.96 5.41 -11.62
C ALA A 181 -13.77 6.37 -11.53
N GLY A 182 -13.23 6.59 -10.32
CA GLY A 182 -12.03 7.39 -10.11
C GLY A 182 -10.72 6.60 -10.29
N GLY A 183 -10.77 5.27 -10.42
CA GLY A 183 -9.57 4.43 -10.45
C GLY A 183 -8.71 4.58 -9.18
N LEU A 184 -9.35 4.82 -8.04
CA LEU A 184 -8.69 5.20 -6.80
C LEU A 184 -8.06 4.00 -6.10
N ARG A 185 -6.93 4.21 -5.43
CA ARG A 185 -6.35 3.21 -4.53
C ARG A 185 -7.19 3.13 -3.26
N ARG A 186 -7.26 1.97 -2.63
CA ARG A 186 -7.96 1.75 -1.35
C ARG A 186 -7.62 2.76 -0.25
N SER A 187 -6.36 3.20 -0.18
CA SER A 187 -5.92 4.23 0.78
C SER A 187 -6.37 5.63 0.39
N GLU A 188 -6.50 5.91 -0.91
CA GLU A 188 -7.00 7.21 -1.41
C GLU A 188 -8.50 7.32 -1.12
N ILE A 189 -9.28 6.24 -1.34
CA ILE A 189 -10.73 6.21 -1.07
C ILE A 189 -11.03 6.58 0.38
N VAL A 190 -10.37 5.95 1.36
CA VAL A 190 -10.65 6.21 2.78
C VAL A 190 -10.09 7.54 3.27
N ALA A 191 -9.10 8.11 2.58
CA ALA A 191 -8.49 9.40 2.94
C ALA A 191 -9.27 10.62 2.43
N LEU A 192 -10.42 10.41 1.77
CA LEU A 192 -11.30 11.49 1.33
C LEU A 192 -12.08 12.09 2.49
N ASP A 193 -12.11 13.41 2.52
CA ASP A 193 -13.01 14.23 3.32
C ASP A 193 -14.11 14.83 2.45
N ILE A 194 -15.14 15.38 3.09
CA ILE A 194 -16.20 16.09 2.37
C ILE A 194 -15.65 17.39 1.77
N GLY A 195 -14.83 18.10 2.55
CA GLY A 195 -14.24 19.37 2.16
C GLY A 195 -12.74 19.39 2.37
N ARG A 196 -12.11 20.38 1.76
CA ARG A 196 -10.68 20.62 1.87
C ARG A 196 -10.27 20.90 3.33
N ASP A 197 -9.16 20.30 3.74
CA ASP A 197 -8.47 20.56 5.01
C ASP A 197 -9.37 20.40 6.27
N GLN A 198 -10.36 19.50 6.22
CA GLN A 198 -11.30 19.26 7.33
C GLN A 198 -10.74 18.36 8.44
N THR A 199 -9.74 17.54 8.14
CA THR A 199 -9.08 16.66 9.12
C THR A 199 -7.58 16.57 8.85
N GLU A 200 -6.79 16.32 9.90
CA GLU A 200 -5.33 16.19 9.81
C GLU A 200 -4.88 14.95 9.03
N ASP A 201 -5.65 13.86 9.12
CA ASP A 201 -5.37 12.59 8.45
C ASP A 201 -6.00 12.48 7.05
N GLY A 202 -6.72 13.53 6.63
CA GLY A 202 -7.29 13.69 5.30
C GLY A 202 -6.22 13.94 4.25
N HIS A 203 -6.32 13.25 3.11
CA HIS A 203 -5.39 13.41 1.98
C HIS A 203 -6.13 13.61 0.65
N GLY A 204 -7.38 14.06 0.73
CA GLY A 204 -8.17 14.44 -0.42
C GLY A 204 -9.58 14.87 -0.04
N TRP A 205 -10.29 15.46 -0.98
CA TRP A 205 -11.69 15.87 -0.81
C TRP A 205 -12.46 15.73 -2.12
N VAL A 206 -13.77 15.89 -2.05
CA VAL A 206 -14.68 15.81 -3.20
C VAL A 206 -15.43 17.11 -3.40
N GLU A 207 -15.66 17.50 -4.65
CA GLU A 207 -16.48 18.64 -5.02
C GLU A 207 -17.55 18.15 -5.99
N ILE A 208 -18.82 18.19 -5.59
CA ILE A 208 -19.93 17.73 -6.42
C ILE A 208 -20.37 18.88 -7.34
N LEU A 209 -20.38 18.61 -8.63
CA LEU A 209 -20.73 19.55 -9.69
C LEU A 209 -21.96 19.04 -10.48
N ASP A 210 -22.51 19.87 -11.35
CA ASP A 210 -23.69 19.48 -12.15
C ASP A 210 -23.44 18.26 -13.01
N LYS A 211 -22.28 18.20 -13.69
CA LYS A 211 -21.92 17.12 -14.62
C LYS A 211 -21.24 15.91 -13.95
N GLY A 212 -20.90 15.99 -12.67
CA GLY A 212 -20.05 14.97 -12.03
C GLY A 212 -19.56 15.36 -10.65
N MET A 213 -18.36 14.89 -10.30
CA MET A 213 -17.60 15.37 -9.16
C MET A 213 -16.11 15.46 -9.50
N LEU A 214 -15.43 16.41 -8.87
CA LEU A 214 -13.98 16.52 -8.87
C LEU A 214 -13.45 15.88 -7.58
N VAL A 215 -12.43 15.04 -7.69
CA VAL A 215 -11.78 14.40 -6.54
C VAL A 215 -10.33 14.82 -6.49
N SER A 216 -9.99 15.62 -5.47
CA SER A 216 -8.64 16.14 -5.24
C SER A 216 -7.89 15.21 -4.30
N LEU A 217 -6.70 14.76 -4.69
CA LEU A 217 -5.94 13.72 -3.98
C LEU A 217 -4.47 14.08 -3.84
N ARG A 218 -3.93 13.88 -2.65
CA ARG A 218 -2.49 13.95 -2.39
C ARG A 218 -1.87 12.57 -2.52
N GLY A 219 -1.23 12.33 -3.66
CA GLY A 219 -0.45 11.12 -3.90
C GLY A 219 1.01 11.26 -3.45
N LYS A 220 1.81 10.22 -3.69
CA LYS A 220 3.26 10.23 -3.45
C LYS A 220 3.99 11.34 -4.24
N ASN A 221 3.47 11.68 -5.42
CA ASN A 221 4.11 12.61 -6.35
C ASN A 221 3.46 14.01 -6.31
N GLY A 222 2.72 14.34 -5.24
CA GLY A 222 2.00 15.59 -5.11
C GLY A 222 0.50 15.47 -5.34
N TRP A 223 -0.15 16.61 -5.54
CA TRP A 223 -1.58 16.72 -5.75
C TRP A 223 -1.98 16.33 -7.17
N ARG A 224 -3.10 15.65 -7.31
CA ARG A 224 -3.77 15.39 -8.59
C ARG A 224 -5.27 15.49 -8.43
N GLU A 225 -5.93 15.81 -9.51
CA GLU A 225 -7.38 15.85 -9.61
C GLU A 225 -7.87 14.71 -10.51
N VAL A 226 -9.01 14.15 -10.12
CA VAL A 226 -9.67 13.03 -10.80
C VAL A 226 -11.10 13.45 -11.06
N GLU A 227 -11.49 13.49 -12.32
CA GLU A 227 -12.84 13.84 -12.74
C GLU A 227 -13.69 12.57 -12.79
N ILE A 228 -14.84 12.57 -12.10
CA ILE A 228 -15.79 11.46 -12.09
C ILE A 228 -17.12 11.96 -12.64
N GLY A 229 -17.50 11.49 -13.83
CA GLY A 229 -18.79 11.82 -14.44
C GLY A 229 -19.98 11.16 -13.73
N ARG A 230 -21.18 11.71 -13.96
CA ARG A 230 -22.42 11.02 -13.61
C ARG A 230 -22.57 9.73 -14.43
N GLY A 231 -23.11 8.68 -13.80
CA GLY A 231 -23.44 7.43 -14.49
C GLY A 231 -24.70 7.57 -15.34
N SER A 232 -24.88 6.63 -16.26
CA SER A 232 -26.06 6.57 -17.15
C SER A 232 -27.37 6.20 -16.44
N SER A 233 -27.28 5.64 -15.22
CA SER A 233 -28.44 5.30 -14.38
C SER A 233 -28.17 5.69 -12.93
N ASP A 234 -29.23 6.04 -12.18
CA ASP A 234 -29.11 6.36 -10.75
C ASP A 234 -28.57 5.18 -9.93
N SER A 235 -28.89 3.94 -10.34
CA SER A 235 -28.39 2.73 -9.69
C SER A 235 -26.87 2.56 -9.78
N THR A 236 -26.25 3.08 -10.83
CA THR A 236 -24.80 2.94 -11.10
C THR A 236 -24.06 4.28 -11.05
N CYS A 237 -24.75 5.37 -10.72
CA CYS A 237 -24.15 6.70 -10.72
C CYS A 237 -23.34 6.95 -9.43
N PRO A 238 -22.02 7.19 -9.52
CA PRO A 238 -21.18 7.46 -8.35
C PRO A 238 -21.61 8.73 -7.59
N VAL A 239 -22.08 9.75 -8.31
CA VAL A 239 -22.56 11.00 -7.71
C VAL A 239 -23.84 10.79 -6.91
N VAL A 240 -24.83 10.10 -7.48
CA VAL A 240 -26.09 9.80 -6.79
C VAL A 240 -25.85 8.91 -5.57
N ALA A 241 -25.00 7.89 -5.71
CA ALA A 241 -24.64 7.02 -4.59
C ALA A 241 -23.98 7.81 -3.44
N LEU A 242 -23.06 8.72 -3.77
CA LEU A 242 -22.41 9.57 -2.78
C LEU A 242 -23.38 10.53 -2.10
N GLN A 243 -24.21 11.23 -2.87
CA GLN A 243 -25.21 12.17 -2.33
C GLN A 243 -26.20 11.44 -1.41
N THR A 244 -26.64 10.26 -1.81
CA THR A 244 -27.54 9.40 -1.00
C THR A 244 -26.88 9.00 0.31
N TRP A 245 -25.62 8.55 0.26
CA TRP A 245 -24.83 8.23 1.44
C TRP A 245 -24.72 9.43 2.38
N LEU A 246 -24.25 10.59 1.90
CA LEU A 246 -24.06 11.79 2.73
C LEU A 246 -25.38 12.26 3.37
N LYS A 247 -26.47 12.25 2.61
CA LYS A 247 -27.80 12.66 3.09
C LYS A 247 -28.32 11.74 4.19
N LEU A 248 -28.33 10.42 3.96
CA LEU A 248 -28.91 9.47 4.90
C LEU A 248 -28.01 9.19 6.11
N ALA A 249 -26.70 9.29 5.94
CA ALA A 249 -25.72 9.21 7.02
C ALA A 249 -25.57 10.51 7.82
N LYS A 250 -26.19 11.61 7.36
CA LYS A 250 -26.13 12.95 7.96
C LYS A 250 -24.69 13.45 8.15
N ILE A 251 -23.86 13.27 7.11
CA ILE A 251 -22.44 13.64 7.15
C ILE A 251 -22.26 14.99 6.45
N GLY A 252 -21.92 16.03 7.23
CA GLY A 252 -21.71 17.39 6.71
C GLY A 252 -20.26 17.91 6.82
N HIS A 253 -19.40 17.26 7.60
CA HIS A 253 -18.01 17.69 7.81
C HIS A 253 -17.12 16.51 8.22
N GLY A 254 -15.91 16.41 7.68
CA GLY A 254 -14.87 15.45 8.08
C GLY A 254 -14.78 14.25 7.12
N PRO A 255 -14.43 13.04 7.63
CA PRO A 255 -14.18 11.88 6.77
C PRO A 255 -15.42 11.50 5.98
N LEU A 256 -15.24 11.30 4.67
CA LEU A 256 -16.31 10.95 3.74
C LEU A 256 -16.86 9.54 4.01
N PHE A 257 -15.97 8.60 4.32
CA PHE A 257 -16.31 7.21 4.58
C PHE A 257 -15.99 6.82 6.03
N ARG A 258 -17.05 6.54 6.78
CA ARG A 258 -16.99 6.26 8.22
C ARG A 258 -17.39 4.85 8.59
N ARG A 259 -17.01 4.44 9.79
CA ARG A 259 -17.45 3.16 10.36
C ARG A 259 -18.96 3.18 10.59
N VAL A 260 -19.65 2.13 10.12
CA VAL A 260 -21.07 1.90 10.36
C VAL A 260 -21.24 0.74 11.34
N THR A 261 -21.94 0.98 12.44
CA THR A 261 -22.21 0.03 13.54
C THR A 261 -23.72 -0.23 13.66
N GLY A 262 -24.19 -0.84 14.76
CA GLY A 262 -25.63 -1.04 15.00
C GLY A 262 -26.35 -1.86 13.92
N LYS A 263 -25.73 -2.96 13.44
CA LYS A 263 -26.23 -3.76 12.31
C LYS A 263 -26.46 -2.96 11.01
N GLY A 264 -25.70 -1.88 10.81
CA GLY A 264 -25.79 -1.08 9.58
C GLY A 264 -26.63 0.18 9.70
N LYS A 265 -26.94 0.64 10.93
CA LYS A 265 -27.83 1.78 11.19
C LYS A 265 -27.15 3.01 11.75
N ASP A 266 -26.02 2.87 12.43
CA ASP A 266 -25.37 3.97 13.13
C ASP A 266 -24.01 4.31 12.52
N VAL A 267 -23.71 5.60 12.34
CA VAL A 267 -22.46 6.08 11.73
C VAL A 267 -21.59 6.68 12.82
N GLY A 268 -20.41 6.10 13.03
CA GLY A 268 -19.40 6.64 13.96
C GLY A 268 -18.65 7.83 13.36
N PRO A 269 -17.89 8.57 14.18
CA PRO A 269 -17.09 9.71 13.72
C PRO A 269 -15.84 9.27 12.95
N ASP A 270 -15.35 8.06 13.21
CA ASP A 270 -14.04 7.62 12.75
C ASP A 270 -13.98 7.28 11.26
N ARG A 271 -12.87 7.69 10.64
CA ARG A 271 -12.47 7.30 9.28
C ARG A 271 -12.34 5.78 9.16
N LEU A 272 -12.73 5.24 8.01
CA LEU A 272 -12.51 3.84 7.69
C LEU A 272 -11.02 3.51 7.44
N THR A 273 -10.67 2.26 7.68
CA THR A 273 -9.34 1.72 7.35
C THR A 273 -9.31 1.22 5.91
N ASP A 274 -8.15 1.34 5.25
CA ASP A 274 -7.92 0.86 3.89
C ASP A 274 -8.16 -0.66 3.70
N ARG A 275 -8.11 -1.44 4.81
CA ARG A 275 -8.41 -2.88 4.85
C ARG A 275 -9.89 -3.15 4.66
N GLN A 276 -10.77 -2.25 5.10
CA GLN A 276 -12.22 -2.42 4.94
C GLN A 276 -12.64 -2.32 3.48
N VAL A 277 -11.99 -1.47 2.68
CA VAL A 277 -12.20 -1.43 1.22
C VAL A 277 -11.84 -2.78 0.59
N ALA A 278 -10.69 -3.37 0.95
CA ALA A 278 -10.27 -4.65 0.39
C ALA A 278 -11.22 -5.79 0.78
N ARG A 279 -11.71 -5.81 2.03
CA ARG A 279 -12.72 -6.76 2.50
C ARG A 279 -14.06 -6.58 1.78
N LEU A 280 -14.48 -5.34 1.55
CA LEU A 280 -15.69 -5.02 0.78
C LEU A 280 -15.59 -5.57 -0.65
N VAL A 281 -14.52 -5.22 -1.37
CA VAL A 281 -14.32 -5.70 -2.76
C VAL A 281 -14.30 -7.23 -2.81
N LYS A 282 -13.58 -7.88 -1.89
CA LYS A 282 -13.53 -9.35 -1.82
C LYS A 282 -14.93 -9.95 -1.58
N ARG A 283 -15.63 -9.48 -0.54
CA ARG A 283 -16.96 -9.98 -0.17
C ARG A 283 -17.96 -9.82 -1.32
N ALA A 284 -18.08 -8.61 -1.87
CA ALA A 284 -19.03 -8.33 -2.93
C ALA A 284 -18.72 -9.11 -4.22
N ALA A 285 -17.44 -9.30 -4.57
CA ALA A 285 -17.06 -10.10 -5.75
C ALA A 285 -17.42 -11.59 -5.57
N LEU A 286 -17.24 -12.14 -4.37
CA LEU A 286 -17.62 -13.53 -4.07
C LEU A 286 -19.14 -13.72 -4.09
N GLU A 287 -19.87 -12.82 -3.41
CA GLU A 287 -21.35 -12.83 -3.36
C GLU A 287 -21.98 -12.65 -4.75
N ALA A 288 -21.36 -11.84 -5.61
CA ALA A 288 -21.83 -11.60 -6.98
C ALA A 288 -21.47 -12.73 -7.95
N GLY A 289 -20.71 -13.74 -7.53
CA GLY A 289 -20.25 -14.82 -8.40
C GLY A 289 -19.32 -14.36 -9.52
N VAL A 290 -18.62 -13.24 -9.34
CA VAL A 290 -17.66 -12.72 -10.33
C VAL A 290 -16.61 -13.78 -10.61
N ARG A 291 -16.42 -14.12 -11.88
CA ARG A 291 -15.57 -15.25 -12.34
C ARG A 291 -15.97 -16.58 -11.72
N GLY A 292 -17.26 -16.92 -11.84
CA GLY A 292 -17.83 -18.20 -11.39
C GLY A 292 -17.23 -19.44 -12.05
N ASP A 293 -16.41 -19.28 -13.09
CA ASP A 293 -15.55 -20.31 -13.68
C ASP A 293 -14.41 -20.78 -12.74
N LEU A 294 -14.10 -20.00 -11.71
CA LEU A 294 -13.03 -20.26 -10.75
C LEU A 294 -13.59 -20.77 -9.42
N ASN A 295 -12.83 -21.65 -8.75
CA ASN A 295 -13.21 -22.07 -7.41
C ASN A 295 -13.10 -20.90 -6.40
N GLU A 296 -13.74 -21.05 -5.24
CA GLU A 296 -13.81 -19.95 -4.26
C GLU A 296 -12.43 -19.51 -3.77
N ALA A 297 -11.52 -20.45 -3.47
CA ALA A 297 -10.16 -20.18 -3.05
C ALA A 297 -9.34 -19.39 -4.10
N GLU A 298 -9.52 -19.70 -5.39
CA GLU A 298 -8.88 -18.97 -6.49
C GLU A 298 -9.45 -17.56 -6.65
N ARG A 299 -10.76 -17.37 -6.46
CA ARG A 299 -11.40 -16.05 -6.45
C ARG A 299 -10.91 -15.21 -5.28
N GLU A 300 -10.78 -15.82 -4.10
CA GLU A 300 -10.21 -15.16 -2.92
C GLU A 300 -8.79 -14.65 -3.14
N GLU A 301 -7.99 -15.42 -3.89
CA GLU A 301 -6.63 -15.01 -4.24
C GLU A 301 -6.62 -13.97 -5.35
N LYS A 302 -7.57 -13.96 -6.29
CA LYS A 302 -7.52 -13.07 -7.46
C LYS A 302 -8.15 -11.70 -7.29
N PHE A 303 -9.10 -11.53 -6.36
CA PHE A 303 -9.77 -10.24 -6.13
C PHE A 303 -9.25 -9.53 -4.87
N ALA A 304 -8.83 -8.27 -5.02
CA ALA A 304 -8.35 -7.44 -3.92
C ALA A 304 -8.66 -5.95 -4.17
N GLY A 305 -8.35 -5.07 -3.22
CA GLY A 305 -8.62 -3.62 -3.35
C GLY A 305 -7.93 -2.92 -4.53
N HIS A 306 -7.05 -3.60 -5.29
CA HIS A 306 -6.47 -3.10 -6.55
C HIS A 306 -7.31 -3.44 -7.79
N SER A 307 -8.30 -4.32 -7.68
CA SER A 307 -9.10 -4.80 -8.79
C SER A 307 -10.02 -3.73 -9.38
N LEU A 308 -10.50 -2.76 -8.57
CA LEU A 308 -11.30 -1.63 -9.05
C LEU A 308 -10.49 -0.72 -9.99
N ARG A 309 -9.28 -0.34 -9.54
CA ARG A 309 -8.36 0.49 -10.30
C ARG A 309 -7.86 -0.19 -11.58
N ALA A 310 -7.61 -1.51 -11.51
CA ALA A 310 -7.26 -2.30 -12.68
C ALA A 310 -8.43 -2.40 -13.67
N GLY A 311 -9.66 -2.50 -13.16
CA GLY A 311 -10.92 -2.47 -13.90
C GLY A 311 -11.02 -1.30 -14.87
N LEU A 312 -11.06 -0.09 -14.32
CA LEU A 312 -11.17 1.14 -15.12
C LEU A 312 -10.05 1.27 -16.16
N ALA A 313 -8.81 0.98 -15.75
CA ALA A 313 -7.64 1.06 -16.62
C ALA A 313 -7.72 0.10 -17.82
N SER A 314 -8.39 -1.05 -17.65
CA SER A 314 -8.54 -2.07 -18.68
C SER A 314 -9.81 -1.92 -19.53
N SER A 315 -10.88 -1.29 -19.00
CA SER A 315 -12.16 -1.13 -19.69
C SER A 315 -12.33 0.20 -20.43
N ALA A 316 -11.58 1.24 -20.06
CA ALA A 316 -11.74 2.56 -20.69
C ALA A 316 -11.16 2.57 -22.11
N GLU A 317 -11.99 2.81 -23.13
CA GLU A 317 -11.59 3.01 -24.52
C GLU A 317 -11.18 4.47 -24.78
N VAL A 318 -10.22 4.97 -24.01
CA VAL A 318 -9.67 6.32 -24.15
C VAL A 318 -8.15 6.27 -24.34
N ASP A 319 -7.61 7.35 -24.88
CA ASP A 319 -6.17 7.49 -25.14
C ASP A 319 -5.33 7.27 -23.85
N GLU A 320 -4.14 6.68 -24.01
CA GLU A 320 -3.19 6.34 -22.95
C GLU A 320 -2.94 7.52 -22.00
N ARG A 321 -2.81 8.72 -22.57
CA ARG A 321 -2.60 9.98 -21.84
C ARG A 321 -3.70 10.26 -20.82
N PHE A 322 -4.97 10.03 -21.18
CA PHE A 322 -6.09 10.33 -20.28
C PHE A 322 -6.19 9.30 -19.17
N VAL A 323 -5.96 8.02 -19.48
CA VAL A 323 -5.86 6.95 -18.47
C VAL A 323 -4.69 7.23 -17.51
N GLN A 324 -3.54 7.66 -18.03
CA GLN A 324 -2.37 7.99 -17.22
C GLN A 324 -2.65 9.14 -16.26
N LYS A 325 -3.28 10.23 -16.74
CA LYS A 325 -3.66 11.39 -15.92
C LYS A 325 -4.65 10.99 -14.82
N GLN A 326 -5.76 10.32 -15.19
CA GLN A 326 -6.81 9.88 -14.26
C GLN A 326 -6.26 8.98 -13.16
N LEU A 327 -5.39 8.03 -13.53
CA LEU A 327 -4.78 7.12 -12.58
C LEU A 327 -3.62 7.77 -11.81
N GLY A 328 -3.01 8.84 -12.31
CA GLY A 328 -1.80 9.44 -11.74
C GLY A 328 -0.59 8.51 -11.83
N HIS A 329 -0.43 7.79 -12.96
CA HIS A 329 0.76 6.98 -13.20
C HIS A 329 1.96 7.87 -13.56
N ALA A 330 3.08 7.67 -12.88
CA ALA A 330 4.29 8.45 -13.09
C ALA A 330 4.98 8.20 -14.45
N SER A 331 4.61 7.14 -15.17
CA SER A 331 5.13 6.82 -16.49
C SER A 331 4.08 6.11 -17.34
N ALA A 332 4.17 6.28 -18.66
CA ALA A 332 3.33 5.61 -19.63
C ALA A 332 3.45 4.07 -19.52
N GLU A 333 4.66 3.55 -19.24
CA GLU A 333 4.89 2.10 -19.07
C GLU A 333 3.97 1.46 -18.02
N MET A 334 3.66 2.17 -16.92
CA MET A 334 2.73 1.68 -15.90
C MET A 334 1.29 1.57 -16.44
N THR A 335 0.88 2.44 -17.35
CA THR A 335 -0.42 2.39 -18.04
C THR A 335 -0.47 1.28 -19.09
N ARG A 336 0.60 1.10 -19.88
CA ARG A 336 0.69 0.05 -20.93
C ARG A 336 0.50 -1.36 -20.38
N ARG A 337 0.85 -1.60 -19.11
CA ARG A 337 0.61 -2.90 -18.46
C ARG A 337 -0.86 -3.31 -18.47
N TYR A 338 -1.78 -2.34 -18.37
CA TYR A 338 -3.23 -2.59 -18.42
C TYR A 338 -3.76 -2.70 -19.86
N GLN A 339 -3.21 -1.91 -20.80
CA GLN A 339 -3.59 -1.92 -22.22
C GLN A 339 -3.19 -3.22 -22.92
N ARG A 340 -2.03 -3.80 -22.61
CA ARG A 340 -1.55 -5.07 -23.21
C ARG A 340 -2.53 -6.24 -23.02
N ARG A 341 -3.39 -6.20 -21.99
CA ARG A 341 -4.44 -7.20 -21.75
C ARG A 341 -5.67 -6.95 -22.62
N ARG A 342 -6.07 -5.68 -22.78
CA ARG A 342 -7.20 -5.25 -23.63
C ARG A 342 -6.92 -5.47 -25.12
N ASP A 343 -5.71 -5.12 -25.56
CA ASP A 343 -5.34 -5.15 -26.99
C ASP A 343 -4.77 -6.51 -27.41
N ARG A 344 -4.81 -7.51 -26.52
CA ARG A 344 -4.32 -8.87 -26.77
C ARG A 344 -5.10 -9.47 -27.95
N PHE A 345 -4.38 -9.74 -29.05
CA PHE A 345 -4.91 -10.17 -30.35
C PHE A 345 -5.70 -9.13 -31.16
N ARG A 346 -5.89 -7.91 -30.66
CA ARG A 346 -6.55 -6.80 -31.38
C ARG A 346 -5.60 -6.12 -32.37
N VAL A 347 -4.35 -5.91 -31.96
CA VAL A 347 -3.21 -5.55 -32.83
C VAL A 347 -2.30 -6.76 -32.90
N ASN A 348 -2.59 -7.67 -33.83
CA ASN A 348 -1.85 -8.91 -33.98
C ASN A 348 -0.88 -8.81 -35.17
N LEU A 349 0.42 -8.77 -34.88
CA LEU A 349 1.46 -8.78 -35.91
C LEU A 349 1.42 -10.04 -36.77
N THR A 350 0.93 -11.16 -36.26
CA THR A 350 0.71 -12.39 -37.05
C THR A 350 -0.32 -12.13 -38.15
N LYS A 351 -1.49 -11.56 -37.81
CA LYS A 351 -2.50 -11.15 -38.81
C LYS A 351 -2.01 -10.04 -39.73
N ALA A 352 -1.27 -9.06 -39.20
CA ALA A 352 -0.69 -7.97 -40.00
C ALA A 352 0.42 -8.44 -40.94
N ALA A 353 1.12 -9.53 -40.59
CA ALA A 353 2.09 -10.22 -41.41
C ALA A 353 1.47 -11.27 -42.36
N GLY A 354 0.13 -11.43 -42.34
CA GLY A 354 -0.59 -12.34 -43.22
C GLY A 354 -0.47 -13.83 -42.86
N LEU A 355 -0.14 -14.15 -41.60
CA LEU A 355 -0.03 -15.51 -41.06
C LEU A 355 -1.28 -15.97 -40.31
#